data_AF-A0A0C3G6C0-F1
#
_entry.id   AF-A0A0C3G6C0-F1
#
_cell.length_a   1.000
_cell.length_b   1.000
_cell.length_c   1.000
_cell.angle_alpha   90.00
_cell.angle_beta   90.00
_cell.angle_gamma   90.00
#
_symmetry.space_group_name_H-M   'P 1'
#
loop_
_entity.id
_entity.type
_entity.pdbx_description
1 polymer ?
#
loop_
_entity_poly.entity_id
_entity_poly.type
_entity_poly.pdbx_seq_one_letter_code
_entity_poly.pdbx_strand_id
1 'polypeptide(L)'
;MSSTGPSPSPEPVQPIRQKKKSKDKSKKNTQVTITEHGKDEQTNPDWDYVPPEGTILLDHDVDSGEFDWDAVKNNEDVELWLIRVPDGVKPKFLKNISIDLPSSSQSKTVGVLNRKHVSYDIWSVGDDDGLPIGGEEVRGLSCLLPRKKKNGKLYKAPKPIARHIVLSAQDILPTPNPSVPTASDSAQIYQNPPRQSHPKELLKHRFMPYGSLVGDNDVNAAQDIDVDMDVDGEGRGSQLKLGASPGKKTKDSKGKKRKVEGDLKMEGDSPKKSKKAKTVV
;
A
#
# COMPACT_ATOMS: atom_id res chain seq x y z
N MET A 1 -30.20 48.46 -17.77
CA MET A 1 -30.83 48.26 -16.44
C MET A 1 -31.32 46.83 -16.40
N SER A 2 -30.59 45.94 -15.73
CA SER A 2 -30.97 44.52 -15.60
C SER A 2 -30.63 44.07 -14.18
N SER A 3 -31.67 43.70 -13.45
CA SER A 3 -31.70 43.37 -12.03
C SER A 3 -31.10 42.00 -11.73
N THR A 4 -30.19 41.94 -10.76
CA THR A 4 -29.66 40.68 -10.20
C THR A 4 -30.38 40.43 -8.89
N GLY A 5 -31.24 39.40 -8.84
CA GLY A 5 -31.90 38.94 -7.61
C GLY A 5 -31.01 37.97 -6.83
N PRO A 6 -31.02 37.99 -5.49
CA PRO A 6 -30.23 37.08 -4.66
C PRO A 6 -30.88 35.70 -4.51
N SER A 7 -30.01 34.68 -4.51
CA SER A 7 -30.32 33.26 -4.31
C SER A 7 -30.57 32.94 -2.83
N PRO A 8 -31.66 32.25 -2.45
CA PRO A 8 -31.91 31.87 -1.07
C PRO A 8 -31.11 30.62 -0.66
N SER A 9 -30.45 30.75 0.49
CA SER A 9 -29.79 29.71 1.27
C SER A 9 -30.83 28.77 1.91
N PRO A 10 -30.61 27.44 1.96
CA PRO A 10 -31.56 26.54 2.61
C PRO A 10 -31.46 26.62 4.14
N GLU A 11 -32.60 26.91 4.77
CA GLU A 11 -32.81 26.90 6.23
C GLU A 11 -32.74 25.49 6.84
N PRO A 12 -32.33 25.37 8.12
CA PRO A 12 -32.30 24.09 8.84
C PRO A 12 -33.72 23.60 9.21
N VAL A 13 -34.03 22.38 8.79
CA VAL A 13 -35.29 21.67 9.07
C VAL A 13 -35.41 21.38 10.57
N GLN A 14 -36.49 21.88 11.18
CA GLN A 14 -36.87 21.60 12.57
C GLN A 14 -37.49 20.19 12.72
N PRO A 15 -37.30 19.52 13.87
CA PRO A 15 -37.83 18.17 14.09
C PRO A 15 -39.35 18.15 14.28
N ILE A 16 -40.00 17.24 13.55
CA ILE A 16 -41.44 17.00 13.54
C ILE A 16 -41.91 16.34 14.85
N ARG A 17 -43.04 16.85 15.34
CA ARG A 17 -43.79 16.48 16.54
C ARG A 17 -44.02 14.96 16.70
N GLN A 18 -43.73 14.48 17.90
CA GLN A 18 -44.09 13.16 18.43
C GLN A 18 -45.62 12.98 18.47
N LYS A 19 -46.14 11.96 17.78
CA LYS A 19 -47.51 11.47 17.97
C LYS A 19 -47.53 10.46 19.12
N LYS A 20 -48.15 10.87 20.24
CA LYS A 20 -48.61 9.97 21.30
C LYS A 20 -49.54 8.90 20.71
N LYS A 21 -49.21 7.63 20.88
CA LYS A 21 -50.15 6.51 20.81
C LYS A 21 -50.19 5.77 22.14
N SER A 22 -51.42 5.44 22.50
CA SER A 22 -51.96 4.95 23.74
C SER A 22 -51.59 3.51 24.10
N LYS A 23 -51.24 3.32 25.38
CA LYS A 23 -51.84 2.46 26.40
C LYS A 23 -52.28 1.01 26.04
N ASP A 24 -51.79 0.11 26.90
CA ASP A 24 -52.29 -1.22 27.31
C ASP A 24 -52.15 -2.43 26.35
N LYS A 25 -51.19 -3.33 26.67
CA LYS A 25 -51.51 -4.55 27.44
C LYS A 25 -50.23 -5.29 27.85
N SER A 26 -50.12 -5.51 29.15
CA SER A 26 -49.16 -6.38 29.82
C SER A 26 -49.16 -7.79 29.22
N LYS A 27 -47.98 -8.29 28.86
CA LYS A 27 -47.76 -9.73 28.71
C LYS A 27 -46.70 -10.18 29.72
N LYS A 28 -47.16 -11.09 30.56
CA LYS A 28 -46.49 -11.86 31.60
C LYS A 28 -45.02 -12.17 31.27
N ASN A 29 -44.20 -11.86 32.26
CA ASN A 29 -42.87 -12.39 32.50
C ASN A 29 -42.97 -13.91 32.62
N THR A 30 -42.48 -14.63 31.62
CA THR A 30 -42.31 -16.09 31.66
C THR A 30 -40.88 -16.35 32.10
N GLN A 31 -40.70 -16.82 33.34
CA GLN A 31 -39.46 -17.43 33.78
C GLN A 31 -39.12 -18.59 32.83
N VAL A 32 -37.99 -18.46 32.12
CA VAL A 32 -37.45 -19.52 31.27
C VAL A 32 -36.69 -20.47 32.17
N THR A 33 -37.26 -21.65 32.36
CA THR A 33 -36.64 -22.80 33.00
C THR A 33 -35.49 -23.28 32.12
N ILE A 34 -34.28 -23.31 32.69
CA ILE A 34 -33.07 -23.84 32.05
C ILE A 34 -33.22 -25.37 32.03
N THR A 35 -33.40 -25.94 30.84
CA THR A 35 -33.20 -27.38 30.63
C THR A 35 -31.75 -27.62 30.23
N GLU A 36 -31.03 -28.36 31.07
CA GLU A 36 -29.76 -29.01 30.73
C GLU A 36 -30.01 -30.01 29.60
N HIS A 37 -29.69 -29.66 28.35
CA HIS A 37 -29.15 -30.58 27.34
C HIS A 37 -28.93 -29.88 25.98
N GLY A 38 -27.67 -29.58 25.69
CA GLY A 38 -27.01 -29.54 24.37
C GLY A 38 -27.79 -29.01 23.16
N LYS A 39 -27.83 -27.68 23.01
CA LYS A 39 -27.91 -26.95 21.73
C LYS A 39 -27.49 -25.50 21.98
N ASP A 40 -26.22 -25.17 21.73
CA ASP A 40 -25.58 -23.87 21.94
C ASP A 40 -26.05 -22.80 20.93
N GLU A 41 -27.34 -22.49 20.89
CA GLU A 41 -27.88 -21.31 20.19
C GLU A 41 -28.85 -20.53 21.09
N GLN A 42 -28.50 -20.35 22.37
CA GLN A 42 -29.12 -19.29 23.14
C GLN A 42 -28.49 -17.97 22.70
N THR A 43 -29.27 -17.18 21.96
CA THR A 43 -29.04 -15.76 21.68
C THR A 43 -28.88 -15.03 23.02
N ASN A 44 -27.65 -14.97 23.55
CA ASN A 44 -27.33 -14.18 24.72
C ASN A 44 -27.60 -12.70 24.38
N PRO A 45 -28.59 -12.05 25.01
CA PRO A 45 -28.95 -10.66 24.71
C PRO A 45 -27.83 -9.67 25.10
N ASP A 46 -26.88 -10.09 25.94
CA ASP A 46 -25.71 -9.30 26.31
C ASP A 46 -24.60 -9.28 25.24
N TRP A 47 -24.78 -9.99 24.12
CA TRP A 47 -23.84 -9.98 22.99
C TRP A 47 -24.29 -9.08 21.84
N ASP A 48 -25.27 -8.20 22.09
CA ASP A 48 -25.63 -7.16 21.14
C ASP A 48 -24.38 -6.36 20.76
N TYR A 49 -24.23 -6.14 19.45
CA TYR A 49 -23.06 -5.46 18.91
C TYR A 49 -22.99 -4.02 19.45
N VAL A 50 -21.92 -3.73 20.18
CA VAL A 50 -21.57 -2.37 20.61
C VAL A 50 -20.44 -1.87 19.71
N PRO A 51 -20.68 -0.86 18.85
CA PRO A 51 -19.63 -0.37 17.98
C PRO A 51 -18.56 0.38 18.79
N PRO A 52 -17.32 0.48 18.29
CA PRO A 52 -16.24 1.18 18.99
C PRO A 52 -16.59 2.64 19.32
N GLU A 53 -16.02 3.18 20.39
CA GLU A 53 -16.25 4.57 20.81
C GLU A 53 -15.95 5.57 19.67
N GLY A 54 -16.79 6.61 19.55
CA GLY A 54 -16.67 7.63 18.50
C GLY A 54 -17.28 7.25 17.15
N THR A 55 -17.81 6.04 17.00
CA THR A 55 -18.61 5.67 15.82
C THR A 55 -20.05 6.15 15.96
N ILE A 56 -20.64 6.59 14.85
CA ILE A 56 -22.03 7.07 14.79
C ILE A 56 -22.76 6.19 13.79
N LEU A 57 -23.92 5.67 14.19
CA LEU A 57 -24.78 4.91 13.28
C LEU A 57 -25.29 5.86 12.18
N LEU A 58 -24.91 5.55 10.95
CA LEU A 58 -25.35 6.33 9.80
C LEU A 58 -26.78 5.94 9.44
N ASP A 59 -27.65 6.94 9.32
CA ASP A 59 -29.00 6.74 8.83
C ASP A 59 -28.99 6.70 7.29
N HIS A 60 -29.50 5.62 6.73
CA HIS A 60 -29.55 5.37 5.29
C HIS A 60 -30.95 5.60 4.71
N ASP A 61 -31.87 6.20 5.48
CA ASP A 61 -33.21 6.59 5.00
C ASP A 61 -33.19 7.84 4.10
N VAL A 62 -32.13 8.00 3.32
CA VAL A 62 -32.03 9.03 2.29
C VAL A 62 -32.64 8.48 1.02
N ASP A 63 -33.46 9.29 0.34
CA ASP A 63 -34.06 8.94 -0.93
C ASP A 63 -32.97 8.65 -1.96
N SER A 64 -32.65 7.36 -2.13
CA SER A 64 -31.62 6.89 -3.04
C SER A 64 -32.09 6.88 -4.50
N GLY A 65 -33.31 7.38 -4.78
CA GLY A 65 -33.87 7.49 -6.12
C GLY A 65 -33.85 6.15 -6.85
N GLU A 66 -33.10 6.11 -7.94
CA GLU A 66 -32.87 4.95 -8.83
C GLU A 66 -31.86 3.94 -8.26
N PHE A 67 -31.05 4.33 -7.28
CA PHE A 67 -30.07 3.50 -6.60
C PHE A 67 -30.69 2.75 -5.39
N ASP A 68 -31.90 2.21 -5.59
CA ASP A 68 -32.60 1.37 -4.60
C ASP A 68 -32.55 -0.10 -5.01
N TRP A 69 -32.49 -0.99 -4.01
CA TRP A 69 -32.42 -2.44 -4.25
C TRP A 69 -33.59 -2.96 -5.09
N ASP A 70 -34.83 -2.49 -4.83
CA ASP A 70 -35.99 -2.96 -5.60
C ASP A 70 -35.96 -2.38 -7.03
N ALA A 71 -35.46 -1.16 -7.24
CA ALA A 71 -35.33 -0.54 -8.56
C ALA A 71 -34.32 -1.31 -9.45
N VAL A 72 -33.14 -1.64 -8.92
CA VAL A 72 -32.12 -2.42 -9.63
C VAL A 72 -32.59 -3.86 -9.90
N LYS A 73 -33.40 -4.44 -9.02
CA LYS A 73 -33.94 -5.79 -9.21
C LYS A 73 -34.98 -5.86 -10.32
N ASN A 74 -35.86 -4.86 -10.41
CA ASN A 74 -37.02 -4.91 -11.31
C ASN A 74 -36.67 -4.46 -12.75
N ASN A 75 -35.59 -3.71 -12.94
CA ASN A 75 -35.18 -3.22 -14.24
C ASN A 75 -34.03 -4.07 -14.78
N GLU A 76 -34.25 -4.80 -15.88
CA GLU A 76 -33.23 -5.68 -16.49
C GLU A 76 -32.11 -4.89 -17.18
N ASP A 77 -32.44 -3.72 -17.74
CA ASP A 77 -31.52 -2.85 -18.50
C ASP A 77 -30.51 -2.07 -17.65
N VAL A 78 -30.57 -2.20 -16.32
CA VAL A 78 -29.64 -1.53 -15.39
C VAL A 78 -28.44 -2.42 -15.10
N GLU A 79 -27.25 -1.89 -15.35
CA GLU A 79 -25.96 -2.50 -15.01
C GLU A 79 -25.32 -1.81 -13.78
N LEU A 80 -24.64 -2.59 -12.94
CA LEU A 80 -23.85 -2.07 -11.82
C LEU A 80 -22.38 -1.99 -12.22
N TRP A 81 -21.81 -0.79 -12.14
CA TRP A 81 -20.40 -0.56 -12.47
C TRP A 81 -19.64 -0.12 -11.23
N LEU A 82 -18.42 -0.60 -11.10
CA LEU A 82 -17.50 -0.17 -10.05
C LEU A 82 -16.33 0.58 -10.70
N ILE A 83 -16.08 1.79 -10.21
CA ILE A 83 -15.02 2.66 -10.72
C ILE A 83 -14.10 3.04 -9.55
N ARG A 84 -12.84 2.61 -9.62
CA ARG A 84 -11.81 3.05 -8.70
C ARG A 84 -11.15 4.32 -9.24
N VAL A 85 -11.22 5.39 -8.46
CA VAL A 85 -10.70 6.71 -8.84
C VAL A 85 -9.65 7.15 -7.81
N PRO A 86 -8.42 7.52 -8.23
CA PRO A 86 -7.42 8.09 -7.35
C PRO A 86 -7.91 9.40 -6.71
N ASP A 87 -7.54 9.65 -5.46
CA ASP A 87 -7.98 10.83 -4.69
C ASP A 87 -7.65 12.18 -5.37
N GLY A 88 -6.57 12.24 -6.15
CA GLY A 88 -6.21 13.43 -6.93
C GLY A 88 -7.20 13.79 -8.05
N VAL A 89 -8.04 12.85 -8.48
CA VAL A 89 -9.00 12.99 -9.57
C VAL A 89 -10.37 13.40 -9.00
N LYS A 90 -10.68 14.70 -9.12
CA LYS A 90 -11.98 15.22 -8.66
C LYS A 90 -13.10 14.82 -9.65
N PRO A 91 -14.34 14.57 -9.18
CA PRO A 91 -15.47 14.17 -10.03
C PRO A 91 -15.76 15.13 -11.19
N LYS A 92 -15.49 16.42 -11.01
CA LYS A 92 -15.65 17.43 -12.07
C LYS A 92 -14.83 17.17 -13.34
N PHE A 93 -13.76 16.38 -13.24
CA PHE A 93 -12.91 16.02 -14.38
C PHE A 93 -13.36 14.75 -15.09
N LEU A 94 -14.26 13.99 -14.48
CA LEU A 94 -14.87 12.80 -15.08
C LEU A 94 -16.08 13.16 -15.95
N LYS A 95 -16.54 14.41 -15.89
CA LYS A 95 -17.64 14.92 -16.71
C LYS A 95 -17.22 14.91 -18.18
N ASN A 96 -17.98 14.21 -19.02
CA ASN A 96 -17.77 14.04 -20.46
C ASN A 96 -16.62 13.10 -20.87
N ILE A 97 -16.12 12.24 -19.97
CA ILE A 97 -15.22 11.18 -20.40
C ILE A 97 -16.03 10.12 -21.15
N SER A 98 -15.68 9.88 -22.42
CA SER A 98 -16.15 8.73 -23.18
C SER A 98 -15.19 7.55 -22.96
N ILE A 99 -15.75 6.40 -22.57
CA ILE A 99 -15.01 5.18 -22.30
C ILE A 99 -15.49 4.15 -23.33
N ASP A 100 -14.58 3.67 -24.18
CA ASP A 100 -14.91 2.68 -25.22
C ASP A 100 -14.95 1.28 -24.61
N LEU A 101 -16.16 0.76 -24.37
CA LEU A 101 -16.32 -0.51 -23.70
C LEU A 101 -15.65 -1.66 -24.48
N PRO A 102 -14.64 -2.35 -23.91
CA PRO A 102 -14.10 -3.51 -24.55
C PRO A 102 -15.11 -4.65 -24.47
N SER A 103 -15.29 -5.35 -25.58
CA SER A 103 -16.15 -6.55 -25.65
C SER A 103 -15.48 -7.81 -25.08
N SER A 104 -14.18 -7.76 -24.78
CA SER A 104 -13.39 -8.91 -24.33
C SER A 104 -13.33 -9.01 -22.81
N SER A 105 -13.34 -10.22 -22.27
CA SER A 105 -13.13 -10.52 -20.84
C SER A 105 -11.69 -10.31 -20.34
N GLN A 106 -10.82 -9.72 -21.16
CA GLN A 106 -9.42 -9.47 -20.83
C GLN A 106 -9.22 -8.05 -20.30
N SER A 107 -8.32 -7.93 -19.34
CA SER A 107 -7.91 -6.64 -18.79
C SER A 107 -7.20 -5.81 -19.86
N LYS A 108 -7.69 -4.60 -20.15
CA LYS A 108 -7.17 -3.73 -21.23
C LYS A 108 -7.31 -2.25 -20.89
N THR A 109 -6.36 -1.43 -21.35
CA THR A 109 -6.48 0.03 -21.34
C THR A 109 -7.56 0.48 -22.31
N VAL A 110 -8.56 1.16 -21.78
CA VAL A 110 -9.73 1.66 -22.51
C VAL A 110 -9.59 3.13 -22.87
N GLY A 111 -8.80 3.88 -22.12
CA GLY A 111 -8.59 5.29 -22.40
C GLY A 111 -7.51 5.90 -21.54
N VAL A 112 -7.23 7.18 -21.78
CA VAL A 112 -6.24 7.96 -21.03
C VAL A 112 -6.86 9.29 -20.64
N LEU A 113 -6.76 9.64 -19.36
CA LEU A 113 -7.17 10.92 -18.79
C LEU A 113 -5.93 11.77 -18.53
N ASN A 114 -5.65 12.72 -19.42
CA ASN A 114 -4.54 13.63 -19.30
C ASN A 114 -4.92 14.87 -18.48
N ARG A 115 -4.15 15.19 -17.44
CA ARG A 115 -4.38 16.40 -16.65
C ARG A 115 -3.11 17.07 -16.16
N LYS A 116 -2.87 18.29 -16.63
CA LYS A 116 -1.76 19.16 -16.23
C LYS A 116 -0.40 18.45 -16.35
N HIS A 117 0.04 17.78 -15.29
CA HIS A 117 1.34 17.11 -15.16
C HIS A 117 1.22 15.61 -14.90
N VAL A 118 -0.01 15.06 -14.85
CA VAL A 118 -0.24 13.65 -14.57
C VAL A 118 -1.21 13.11 -15.61
N SER A 119 -0.83 11.99 -16.22
CA SER A 119 -1.66 11.21 -17.10
C SER A 119 -2.14 9.99 -16.34
N TYR A 120 -3.42 9.65 -16.49
CA TYR A 120 -4.01 8.47 -15.87
C TYR A 120 -4.49 7.52 -16.95
N ASP A 121 -4.11 6.26 -16.87
CA ASP A 121 -4.66 5.21 -17.70
C ASP A 121 -5.97 4.69 -17.11
N ILE A 122 -6.97 4.56 -17.95
CA ILE A 122 -8.27 3.97 -17.63
C ILE A 122 -8.21 2.51 -18.08
N TRP A 123 -8.24 1.59 -17.12
CA TRP A 123 -8.22 0.16 -17.36
C TRP A 123 -9.61 -0.42 -17.14
N SER A 124 -10.07 -1.25 -18.07
CA SER A 124 -11.14 -2.20 -17.82
C SER A 124 -10.51 -3.47 -17.28
N VAL A 125 -10.88 -3.86 -16.07
CA VAL A 125 -10.41 -5.09 -15.43
C VAL A 125 -11.32 -6.22 -15.91
N GLY A 126 -10.75 -7.18 -16.64
CA GLY A 126 -11.45 -8.36 -17.15
C GLY A 126 -11.71 -9.39 -16.06
N ASP A 127 -11.83 -10.67 -16.41
CA ASP A 127 -11.74 -11.81 -15.46
C ASP A 127 -10.43 -12.59 -15.66
N ASP A 128 -9.80 -12.45 -16.83
CA ASP A 128 -8.60 -13.16 -17.23
C ASP A 128 -7.38 -12.22 -17.13
N ASP A 129 -6.54 -12.44 -16.11
CA ASP A 129 -5.38 -11.60 -15.80
C ASP A 129 -4.07 -12.26 -16.22
N GLY A 130 -3.68 -12.05 -17.48
CA GLY A 130 -2.30 -12.28 -17.91
C GLY A 130 -1.33 -11.22 -17.39
N LEU A 131 -1.81 -10.07 -16.91
CA LEU A 131 -1.00 -8.90 -16.55
C LEU A 131 -1.42 -8.30 -15.19
N PRO A 132 -0.49 -8.15 -14.22
CA PRO A 132 -0.77 -7.50 -12.95
C PRO A 132 -0.83 -5.97 -13.11
N ILE A 133 -1.98 -5.47 -13.55
CA ILE A 133 -2.25 -4.02 -13.74
C ILE A 133 -2.48 -3.31 -12.39
N GLY A 134 -2.75 -4.08 -11.34
CA GLY A 134 -3.24 -3.57 -10.05
C GLY A 134 -4.74 -3.28 -10.13
N GLY A 135 -5.45 -3.53 -9.02
CA GLY A 135 -6.91 -3.48 -9.02
C GLY A 135 -7.59 -4.85 -8.98
N GLU A 136 -6.86 -5.95 -8.79
CA GLU A 136 -7.45 -7.29 -8.61
C GLU A 136 -8.43 -7.34 -7.43
N GLU A 137 -8.22 -6.50 -6.41
CA GLU A 137 -9.05 -6.44 -5.21
C GLU A 137 -10.49 -6.00 -5.52
N VAL A 138 -10.70 -5.30 -6.63
CA VAL A 138 -12.00 -4.74 -6.97
C VAL A 138 -13.02 -5.82 -7.36
N ARG A 139 -12.55 -7.00 -7.81
CA ARG A 139 -13.39 -8.16 -8.14
C ARG A 139 -13.97 -8.84 -6.91
N GLY A 140 -13.29 -8.74 -5.77
CA GLY A 140 -13.73 -9.32 -4.51
C GLY A 140 -14.85 -8.52 -3.82
N LEU A 141 -15.24 -7.38 -4.39
CA LEU A 141 -16.19 -6.47 -3.75
C LEU A 141 -17.64 -6.84 -4.06
N SER A 142 -18.48 -6.79 -3.03
CA SER A 142 -19.93 -6.91 -3.17
C SER A 142 -20.61 -5.57 -2.92
N CYS A 143 -21.42 -5.12 -3.88
CA CYS A 143 -22.20 -3.91 -3.72
C CYS A 143 -23.35 -4.13 -2.72
N LEU A 144 -23.53 -3.19 -1.78
CA LEU A 144 -24.67 -3.12 -0.90
C LEU A 144 -25.56 -1.96 -1.31
N LEU A 145 -26.84 -2.21 -1.51
CA LEU A 145 -27.83 -1.23 -1.91
C LEU A 145 -28.81 -0.98 -0.76
N PRO A 146 -29.21 0.28 -0.49
CA PRO A 146 -30.28 0.58 0.44
C PRO A 146 -31.61 0.03 -0.10
N ARG A 147 -32.48 -0.36 0.83
CA ARG A 147 -33.83 -0.81 0.51
C ARG A 147 -34.85 0.01 1.25
N LYS A 148 -35.54 0.92 0.54
CA LYS A 148 -36.55 1.83 1.12
C LYS A 148 -37.65 1.08 1.87
N LYS A 149 -38.15 -0.03 1.33
CA LYS A 149 -39.20 -0.87 1.96
C LYS A 149 -38.78 -1.48 3.31
N LYS A 150 -37.49 -1.48 3.63
CA LYS A 150 -36.92 -2.05 4.86
C LYS A 150 -36.17 -1.00 5.67
N ASN A 151 -36.71 0.23 5.71
CA ASN A 151 -36.18 1.35 6.51
C ASN A 151 -34.73 1.70 6.13
N GLY A 152 -34.42 1.76 4.84
CA GLY A 152 -33.08 2.13 4.36
C GLY A 152 -31.97 1.11 4.64
N LYS A 153 -32.28 -0.05 5.24
CA LYS A 153 -31.27 -1.09 5.53
C LYS A 153 -30.57 -1.54 4.25
N LEU A 154 -29.27 -1.77 4.36
CA LEU A 154 -28.41 -2.19 3.24
C LEU A 154 -28.57 -3.70 2.99
N TYR A 155 -28.71 -4.07 1.72
CA TYR A 155 -28.78 -5.46 1.26
C TYR A 155 -27.79 -5.69 0.12
N LYS A 156 -27.26 -6.91 0.02
CA LYS A 156 -26.44 -7.30 -1.13
C LYS A 156 -27.20 -7.07 -2.43
N ALA A 157 -26.55 -6.41 -3.39
CA ALA A 157 -27.14 -6.11 -4.68
C ALA A 157 -27.68 -7.39 -5.34
N PRO A 158 -28.86 -7.33 -5.99
CA PRO A 158 -29.48 -8.49 -6.62
C PRO A 158 -28.73 -8.94 -7.87
N LYS A 159 -28.00 -8.01 -8.51
CA LYS A 159 -27.16 -8.25 -9.68
C LYS A 159 -25.68 -8.16 -9.29
N PRO A 160 -24.79 -8.93 -9.92
CA PRO A 160 -23.36 -8.74 -9.78
C PRO A 160 -22.91 -7.41 -10.39
N ILE A 161 -21.69 -6.99 -10.05
CA ILE A 161 -21.04 -5.85 -10.71
C ILE A 161 -20.67 -6.30 -12.12
N ALA A 162 -21.26 -5.65 -13.13
CA ALA A 162 -21.08 -5.99 -14.53
C ALA A 162 -19.69 -5.57 -15.04
N ARG A 163 -19.15 -4.45 -14.53
CA ARG A 163 -17.89 -3.89 -15.01
C ARG A 163 -17.05 -3.30 -13.90
N HIS A 164 -15.74 -3.50 -14.02
CA HIS A 164 -14.73 -2.99 -13.10
C HIS A 164 -13.78 -2.07 -13.88
N ILE A 165 -13.74 -0.79 -13.50
CA ILE A 165 -12.91 0.23 -14.12
C ILE A 165 -11.92 0.75 -13.08
N VAL A 166 -10.65 0.84 -13.45
CA VAL A 166 -9.57 1.33 -12.58
C VAL A 166 -8.83 2.46 -13.28
N LEU A 167 -8.77 3.62 -12.63
CA LEU A 167 -7.91 4.72 -13.05
C LEU A 167 -6.57 4.58 -12.33
N SER A 168 -5.50 4.30 -13.09
CA SER A 168 -4.13 4.22 -12.57
C SER A 168 -3.32 5.41 -13.06
N ALA A 169 -2.42 5.95 -12.23
CA ALA A 169 -1.50 6.99 -12.69
C ALA A 169 -0.45 6.35 -13.60
N GLN A 170 -0.14 6.99 -14.72
CA GLN A 170 0.98 6.59 -15.56
C GLN A 170 2.29 6.86 -14.81
N ASP A 171 3.21 5.90 -14.88
CA ASP A 171 4.57 6.09 -14.39
C ASP A 171 5.25 7.19 -15.19
N ILE A 172 5.69 8.24 -14.50
CA ILE A 172 6.49 9.29 -15.09
C ILE A 172 7.88 8.73 -15.41
N LEU A 173 8.10 8.37 -16.67
CA LEU A 173 9.45 8.07 -17.13
C LEU A 173 10.30 9.34 -16.97
N PRO A 174 11.49 9.24 -16.34
CA PRO A 174 12.36 10.40 -16.17
C PRO A 174 12.70 10.96 -17.55
N THR A 175 12.30 12.21 -17.80
CA THR A 175 12.61 12.91 -19.04
C THR A 175 14.13 12.90 -19.21
N PRO A 176 14.68 12.35 -20.31
CA PRO A 176 16.11 12.37 -20.54
C PRO A 176 16.57 13.83 -20.56
N ASN A 177 17.65 14.11 -19.84
CA ASN A 177 18.17 15.46 -19.64
C ASN A 177 18.52 16.09 -21.01
N PRO A 178 17.92 17.23 -21.40
CA PRO A 178 18.12 17.84 -22.73
C PRO A 178 19.52 18.42 -22.96
N SER A 179 20.39 18.39 -21.93
CA SER A 179 21.81 18.75 -22.08
C SER A 179 22.68 17.61 -22.62
N VAL A 180 22.09 16.46 -22.93
CA VAL A 180 22.76 15.40 -23.69
C VAL A 180 22.28 15.50 -25.15
N PRO A 181 23.13 15.93 -26.11
CA PRO A 181 22.74 15.98 -27.50
C PRO A 181 22.34 14.59 -28.00
N THR A 182 21.24 14.57 -28.75
CA THR A 182 20.56 13.44 -29.39
C THR A 182 21.52 12.33 -29.82
N ALA A 183 21.61 11.26 -29.02
CA ALA A 183 22.24 10.02 -29.44
C ALA A 183 21.19 9.14 -30.14
N SER A 184 20.94 9.43 -31.41
CA SER A 184 20.39 8.43 -32.33
C SER A 184 21.44 7.40 -32.77
N ASP A 185 22.65 7.45 -32.22
CA ASP A 185 23.64 6.38 -32.27
C ASP A 185 24.46 6.42 -30.98
N SER A 186 24.67 5.26 -30.37
CA SER A 186 25.32 5.06 -29.06
C SER A 186 24.51 5.58 -27.87
N ALA A 187 23.71 4.69 -27.26
CA ALA A 187 23.68 4.67 -25.81
C ALA A 187 25.13 4.77 -25.36
N GLN A 188 25.52 5.89 -24.75
CA GLN A 188 26.86 6.05 -24.19
C GLN A 188 26.93 5.08 -23.02
N ILE A 189 27.17 3.80 -23.36
CA ILE A 189 27.80 2.82 -22.51
C ILE A 189 28.96 3.61 -21.95
N TYR A 190 28.88 3.94 -20.66
CA TYR A 190 30.00 4.52 -19.95
C TYR A 190 31.15 3.53 -20.11
N GLN A 191 31.96 3.74 -21.14
CA GLN A 191 33.07 2.88 -21.46
C GLN A 191 34.13 3.30 -20.47
N ASN A 192 34.08 2.62 -19.31
CA ASN A 192 35.00 2.86 -18.21
C ASN A 192 36.39 2.99 -18.83
N PRO A 193 37.05 4.15 -18.70
CA PRO A 193 38.32 4.38 -19.37
C PRO A 193 39.24 3.20 -19.06
N PRO A 194 40.01 2.71 -20.05
CA PRO A 194 40.88 1.55 -19.86
C PRO A 194 41.61 1.70 -18.53
N ARG A 195 41.33 0.78 -17.60
CA ARG A 195 41.99 0.80 -16.29
C ARG A 195 43.49 0.79 -16.56
N GLN A 196 44.24 1.62 -15.86
CA GLN A 196 45.70 1.58 -15.94
C GLN A 196 46.13 0.16 -15.56
N SER A 197 46.68 -0.59 -16.53
CA SER A 197 47.26 -1.89 -16.29
C SER A 197 48.73 -1.66 -15.94
N HIS A 198 49.09 -1.93 -14.69
CA HIS A 198 50.48 -1.88 -14.28
C HIS A 198 51.17 -3.18 -14.71
N PRO A 199 52.41 -3.13 -15.25
CA PRO A 199 53.16 -4.32 -15.58
C PRO A 199 53.37 -5.19 -14.34
N LYS A 200 53.30 -6.52 -14.53
CA LYS A 200 53.41 -7.49 -13.43
C LYS A 200 54.74 -7.37 -12.67
N GLU A 201 55.78 -6.88 -13.33
CA GLU A 201 57.12 -6.61 -12.75
C GLU A 201 57.11 -5.55 -11.65
N LEU A 202 56.12 -4.64 -11.65
CA LEU A 202 55.97 -3.62 -10.61
C LEU A 202 55.16 -4.10 -9.40
N LEU A 203 54.40 -5.21 -9.51
CA LEU A 203 53.64 -5.80 -8.41
C LEU A 203 54.52 -6.80 -7.62
N LYS A 204 55.50 -6.28 -6.88
CA LYS A 204 56.45 -7.11 -6.09
C LYS A 204 55.83 -7.72 -4.83
N HIS A 205 54.80 -7.11 -4.28
CA HIS A 205 54.18 -7.56 -3.03
C HIS A 205 52.91 -8.36 -3.33
N ARG A 206 52.96 -9.66 -3.08
CA ARG A 206 51.76 -10.52 -3.02
C ARG A 206 51.40 -10.69 -1.55
N PHE A 207 50.23 -10.21 -1.15
CA PHE A 207 49.70 -10.52 0.17
C PHE A 207 49.31 -12.00 0.20
N MET A 208 50.16 -12.82 0.81
CA MET A 208 49.88 -14.24 1.07
C MET A 208 49.61 -14.40 2.56
N PRO A 209 48.33 -14.52 2.98
CA PRO A 209 48.01 -14.73 4.38
C PRO A 209 48.55 -16.09 4.86
N TYR A 210 48.89 -16.15 6.15
CA TYR A 210 49.36 -17.39 6.77
C TYR A 210 48.36 -18.53 6.51
N GLY A 211 48.86 -19.63 5.94
CA GLY A 211 48.06 -20.81 5.59
C GLY A 211 47.59 -20.90 4.13
N SER A 212 47.85 -19.90 3.27
CA SER A 212 47.42 -19.92 1.85
C SER A 212 48.36 -20.67 0.90
N LEU A 213 49.03 -21.73 1.36
CA LEU A 213 49.87 -22.58 0.51
C LEU A 213 49.00 -23.37 -0.48
N VAL A 214 48.60 -22.71 -1.58
CA VAL A 214 48.22 -23.40 -2.81
C VAL A 214 49.53 -23.65 -3.53
N GLY A 215 49.96 -24.90 -3.57
CA GLY A 215 51.19 -25.30 -4.24
C GLY A 215 51.10 -25.07 -5.74
N ASP A 216 51.71 -23.98 -6.20
CA ASP A 216 52.15 -23.90 -7.59
C ASP A 216 53.42 -24.77 -7.67
N ASN A 217 53.23 -25.99 -8.19
CA ASN A 217 54.32 -26.81 -8.72
C ASN A 217 54.94 -26.06 -9.91
N ASP A 218 55.82 -25.11 -9.65
CA ASP A 218 56.80 -24.65 -10.63
C ASP A 218 58.21 -24.95 -10.10
N VAL A 219 58.70 -26.06 -10.63
CA VAL A 219 60.09 -26.50 -10.70
C VAL A 219 61.01 -25.32 -11.06
N ASN A 220 61.75 -24.82 -10.07
CA ASN A 220 63.10 -24.26 -10.12
C ASN A 220 63.28 -23.13 -9.08
N ALA A 221 63.41 -23.51 -7.83
CA ALA A 221 64.13 -22.73 -6.82
C ALA A 221 64.80 -23.69 -5.83
N ALA A 222 65.63 -24.57 -6.37
CA ALA A 222 66.71 -25.17 -5.60
C ALA A 222 67.81 -24.12 -5.47
N GLN A 223 67.82 -23.39 -4.36
CA GLN A 223 69.06 -22.89 -3.78
C GLN A 223 69.00 -23.09 -2.28
N ASP A 224 69.85 -24.03 -1.87
CA ASP A 224 70.29 -24.38 -0.54
C ASP A 224 70.35 -23.19 0.41
N ILE A 225 69.66 -23.32 1.54
CA ILE A 225 70.14 -22.81 2.81
C ILE A 225 70.03 -23.97 3.79
N ASP A 226 71.09 -24.76 3.83
CA ASP A 226 71.44 -25.58 4.99
C ASP A 226 71.61 -24.66 6.20
N VAL A 227 70.67 -24.75 7.14
CA VAL A 227 70.94 -24.38 8.53
C VAL A 227 70.93 -25.66 9.32
N ASP A 228 72.11 -26.27 9.40
CA ASP A 228 72.48 -27.18 10.47
C ASP A 228 72.22 -26.48 11.81
N MET A 229 71.27 -27.00 12.56
CA MET A 229 71.13 -26.69 13.99
C MET A 229 71.17 -28.00 14.74
N ASP A 230 72.40 -28.47 14.98
CA ASP A 230 72.74 -29.49 15.96
C ASP A 230 72.14 -29.11 17.32
N VAL A 231 71.18 -29.91 17.78
CA VAL A 231 70.76 -29.95 19.18
C VAL A 231 70.76 -31.41 19.62
N ASP A 232 71.96 -31.88 19.96
CA ASP A 232 72.15 -33.03 20.83
C ASP A 232 71.74 -32.65 22.26
N GLY A 233 70.74 -33.35 22.79
CA GLY A 233 70.23 -33.15 24.13
C GLY A 233 69.29 -34.27 24.55
N GLU A 234 69.85 -35.47 24.74
CA GLU A 234 69.19 -36.55 25.47
C GLU A 234 68.79 -36.09 26.87
N GLY A 235 67.52 -36.27 27.26
CA GLY A 235 67.09 -35.85 28.59
C GLY A 235 65.64 -36.08 28.96
N ARG A 236 65.28 -37.36 29.18
CA ARG A 236 64.32 -37.84 30.20
C ARG A 236 62.93 -37.19 30.28
N GLY A 237 61.92 -38.01 29.95
CA GLY A 237 61.03 -38.53 31.01
C GLY A 237 59.57 -38.05 31.04
N SER A 238 58.70 -39.04 31.27
CA SER A 238 57.34 -39.00 31.84
C SER A 238 56.23 -38.32 31.03
N GLN A 239 55.31 -39.08 30.41
CA GLN A 239 54.11 -39.71 30.99
C GLN A 239 52.97 -38.75 31.37
N LEU A 240 51.81 -39.00 30.72
CA LEU A 240 50.43 -38.82 31.22
C LEU A 240 49.97 -37.34 31.35
N LYS A 241 48.72 -36.93 31.14
CA LYS A 241 47.43 -37.59 31.24
C LYS A 241 46.35 -36.67 30.63
N LEU A 242 45.23 -37.30 30.28
CA LEU A 242 43.92 -36.72 29.97
C LEU A 242 43.45 -35.63 30.95
N GLY A 243 42.61 -34.72 30.46
CA GLY A 243 41.53 -34.17 31.30
C GLY A 243 41.05 -32.75 30.99
N ALA A 244 39.81 -32.69 30.49
CA ALA A 244 38.74 -31.77 30.92
C ALA A 244 38.85 -30.25 30.69
N SER A 245 37.91 -29.78 29.86
CA SER A 245 37.15 -28.52 29.92
C SER A 245 36.73 -28.14 31.37
N PRO A 246 36.42 -26.85 31.72
CA PRO A 246 35.37 -26.06 31.05
C PRO A 246 35.46 -24.51 31.10
N GLY A 247 34.69 -23.86 30.22
CA GLY A 247 33.71 -22.86 30.64
C GLY A 247 34.12 -21.37 30.80
N LYS A 248 33.60 -20.57 29.86
CA LYS A 248 32.78 -19.36 30.11
C LYS A 248 33.52 -18.07 30.55
N LYS A 249 33.44 -17.04 29.70
CA LYS A 249 33.01 -15.68 30.09
C LYS A 249 32.61 -14.83 28.88
N THR A 250 31.29 -14.67 28.77
CA THR A 250 30.56 -13.56 28.17
C THR A 250 31.09 -12.21 28.68
N LYS A 251 31.19 -11.20 27.79
CA LYS A 251 31.20 -9.81 28.22
C LYS A 251 30.46 -8.92 27.21
N ASP A 252 29.28 -8.50 27.64
CA ASP A 252 28.44 -7.47 27.05
C ASP A 252 29.17 -6.12 26.94
N SER A 253 28.99 -5.43 25.81
CA SER A 253 29.25 -3.99 25.71
C SER A 253 27.92 -3.23 25.65
N LYS A 254 27.61 -2.63 26.78
CA LYS A 254 26.45 -1.81 27.12
C LYS A 254 26.65 -0.36 26.67
N GLY A 255 25.70 0.15 25.90
CA GLY A 255 25.07 1.46 26.15
C GLY A 255 25.61 2.70 25.44
N LYS A 256 24.78 3.26 24.54
CA LYS A 256 24.59 4.71 24.46
C LYS A 256 23.16 5.06 24.06
N LYS A 257 22.30 5.20 25.08
CA LYS A 257 20.99 5.87 24.99
C LYS A 257 21.25 7.38 24.83
N ARG A 258 20.65 8.02 23.82
CA ARG A 258 20.37 9.46 23.85
C ARG A 258 18.90 9.65 24.22
N LYS A 259 18.70 10.32 25.35
CA LYS A 259 17.46 10.94 25.79
C LYS A 259 17.45 12.36 25.21
N VAL A 260 16.47 12.70 24.38
CA VAL A 260 16.06 14.09 24.15
C VAL A 260 14.54 14.06 24.09
N GLU A 261 13.94 14.40 25.23
CA GLU A 261 12.63 15.07 25.26
C GLU A 261 12.85 16.49 24.73
N GLY A 262 11.95 16.93 23.86
CA GLY A 262 11.98 18.24 23.22
C GLY A 262 10.58 18.57 22.73
N ASP A 263 9.70 18.77 23.69
CA ASP A 263 8.35 19.30 23.54
C ASP A 263 8.47 20.77 23.10
N LEU A 264 8.10 21.08 21.84
CA LEU A 264 7.98 22.44 21.35
C LEU A 264 6.76 22.55 20.44
N LYS A 265 5.67 23.02 21.05
CA LYS A 265 4.62 23.79 20.40
C LYS A 265 5.26 24.98 19.67
N MET A 266 5.03 25.11 18.37
CA MET A 266 4.89 26.42 17.74
C MET A 266 3.77 26.35 16.70
N GLU A 267 2.64 26.94 17.08
CA GLU A 267 1.82 27.70 16.15
C GLU A 267 2.68 28.74 15.46
N GLY A 268 2.42 28.96 14.17
CA GLY A 268 3.20 29.85 13.34
C GLY A 268 2.56 30.05 11.97
N ASP A 269 1.31 30.47 12.00
CA ASP A 269 0.63 31.20 10.92
C ASP A 269 1.55 32.35 10.41
N SER A 270 1.70 32.49 9.09
CA SER A 270 2.08 33.73 8.37
C SER A 270 2.47 33.43 6.89
N PRO A 271 2.48 34.42 5.97
CA PRO A 271 1.28 34.89 5.30
C PRO A 271 1.41 34.89 3.76
N LYS A 272 0.26 35.12 3.13
CA LYS A 272 0.04 35.44 1.70
C LYS A 272 1.13 36.35 1.11
N LYS A 273 1.83 35.89 0.06
CA LYS A 273 2.53 36.79 -0.88
C LYS A 273 1.60 37.20 -2.01
N SER A 274 1.31 38.48 -2.02
CA SER A 274 0.54 39.23 -3.00
C SER A 274 1.37 39.56 -4.26
N LYS A 275 0.69 39.45 -5.41
CA LYS A 275 0.64 40.40 -6.54
C LYS A 275 1.97 41.01 -7.06
N LYS A 276 2.30 40.67 -8.31
CA LYS A 276 2.80 41.67 -9.29
C LYS A 276 2.05 41.49 -10.60
N ALA A 277 1.21 42.47 -10.91
CA ALA A 277 0.72 42.73 -12.25
C ALA A 277 1.86 43.36 -13.06
N LYS A 278 1.98 43.00 -14.34
CA LYS A 278 2.79 43.72 -15.31
C LYS A 278 1.88 44.10 -16.48
N THR A 279 1.46 45.36 -16.46
CA THR A 279 0.95 46.08 -17.63
C THR A 279 2.14 46.36 -18.54
N VAL A 280 2.00 46.09 -19.83
CA VAL A 280 2.84 46.70 -20.87
C VAL A 280 1.91 47.13 -22.00
N VAL A 281 2.21 48.36 -22.42
CA VAL A 281 1.65 49.24 -23.46
C VAL A 281 1.48 48.53 -24.80
#